data_AF-A0A2V8ZQV0-F1
#
_entry.id   AF-A0A2V8ZQV0-F1
#
_cell.length_a   1.000
_cell.length_b   1.000
_cell.length_c   1.000
_cell.angle_alpha   90.00
_cell.angle_beta   90.00
_cell.angle_gamma   90.00
#
_symmetry.space_group_name_H-M   'P 1'
#
loop_
_entity.id
_entity.type
_entity.pdbx_description
1 polymer ?
#
loop_
_entity_poly.entity_id
_entity_poly.type
_entity_poly.pdbx_seq_one_letter_code
_entity_poly.pdbx_strand_id
1 'polypeptide(L)'
;MAYYFEVAPLHDGNYGAVLNSTLSSRWTNQFLFGASYFNQLFHDNNNSFDTKAMGIFLSPDATNHGQPIHGAPNIVIAPPSKGGSGGFEQIGLTPPEGRSDLTLHFTDILSYSVGKHQFRYGAEYRHGKLNEFYHRRGTGKFVFDGSFGPWANDPVTATEGPLTKALADFLAGDVSSCSDALHINNGFTCGSTIAVGDPERFVHVNAFNAYIQDSWQLTKRLN
;
A
#
# COMPACT_ATOMS: atom_id res chain seq x y z
N MET A 1 -11.75 -21.93 0.94
CA MET A 1 -11.17 -21.03 -0.07
C MET A 1 -11.26 -19.56 0.31
N ALA A 2 -12.34 -19.08 0.94
CA ALA A 2 -12.50 -17.66 1.30
C ALA A 2 -11.36 -17.05 2.13
N TYR A 3 -10.58 -17.86 2.86
CA TYR A 3 -9.46 -17.40 3.68
C TYR A 3 -8.30 -16.75 2.91
N TYR A 4 -8.10 -17.11 1.65
CA TYR A 4 -6.97 -16.62 0.83
C TYR A 4 -7.40 -15.54 -0.18
N PHE A 5 -8.65 -15.08 -0.12
CA PHE A 5 -9.13 -13.99 -0.96
C PHE A 5 -8.90 -12.66 -0.27
N GLU A 6 -8.57 -11.67 -1.09
CA GLU A 6 -8.38 -10.29 -0.66
C GLU A 6 -9.60 -9.74 0.05
N VAL A 7 -9.36 -9.06 1.16
CA VAL A 7 -10.26 -8.09 1.75
C VAL A 7 -9.56 -6.74 1.83
N ALA A 8 -10.31 -5.68 1.59
CA ALA A 8 -9.79 -4.32 1.55
C ALA A 8 -10.58 -3.39 2.48
N PRO A 9 -10.49 -3.55 3.81
CA PRO A 9 -11.18 -2.67 4.74
C PRO A 9 -10.68 -1.24 4.57
N LEU A 10 -11.63 -0.30 4.51
CA LEU A 10 -11.39 1.11 4.26
C LEU A 10 -12.12 1.95 5.28
N HIS A 11 -11.42 2.98 5.78
CA HIS A 11 -11.98 4.03 6.60
C HIS A 11 -11.52 5.38 6.06
N ASP A 12 -12.48 6.19 5.59
CA ASP A 12 -12.27 7.55 5.09
C ASP A 12 -13.20 8.50 5.86
N GLY A 13 -12.68 9.67 6.22
CA GLY A 13 -13.43 10.69 6.92
C GLY A 13 -12.86 12.08 6.69
N ASN A 14 -13.77 13.05 6.58
CA ASN A 14 -13.43 14.46 6.42
C ASN A 14 -14.17 15.29 7.48
N TYR A 15 -13.46 16.20 8.13
CA TYR A 15 -13.97 17.09 9.16
C TYR A 15 -13.59 18.53 8.84
N GLY A 16 -14.49 19.46 9.16
CA GLY A 16 -14.26 20.88 8.96
C GLY A 16 -15.01 21.70 10.00
N ALA A 17 -14.38 22.79 10.44
CA ALA A 17 -14.97 23.75 11.35
C ALA A 17 -14.60 25.17 10.92
N VAL A 18 -15.56 26.08 11.02
CA VAL A 18 -15.36 27.50 10.71
C VAL A 18 -15.81 28.34 11.89
N LEU A 19 -14.93 29.23 12.34
CA LEU A 19 -15.21 30.20 13.37
C LEU A 19 -15.13 31.60 12.76
N ASN A 20 -16.27 32.28 12.70
CA ASN A 20 -16.33 33.69 12.32
C ASN A 20 -16.42 34.56 13.57
N SER A 21 -15.61 35.60 13.64
CA SER A 21 -15.55 36.51 14.78
C SER A 21 -15.54 37.98 14.34
N THR A 22 -16.30 38.81 15.04
CA THR A 22 -16.23 40.27 14.91
C THR A 22 -15.44 40.80 16.09
N LEU A 23 -14.17 41.16 15.85
CA LEU A 23 -13.26 41.62 16.90
C LEU A 23 -13.53 43.08 17.26
N SER A 24 -13.96 43.89 16.28
CA SER A 24 -14.48 45.24 16.47
C SER A 24 -15.32 45.69 15.27
N SER A 25 -15.81 46.93 15.28
CA SER A 25 -16.54 47.51 14.14
C SER A 25 -15.72 47.60 12.84
N ARG A 26 -14.40 47.42 12.90
CA ARG A 26 -13.49 47.50 11.75
C ARG A 26 -12.75 46.20 11.47
N TRP A 27 -12.78 45.24 12.39
CA TRP A 27 -11.99 44.00 12.30
C TRP A 27 -12.92 42.79 12.36
N THR A 28 -12.88 41.96 11.32
CA THR A 28 -13.53 40.65 11.31
C THR A 28 -12.50 39.57 10.99
N ASN A 29 -12.72 38.38 11.54
CA ASN A 29 -11.84 37.24 11.39
C ASN A 29 -12.64 36.01 11.00
N GLN A 30 -12.08 35.19 10.12
CA GLN A 30 -12.57 33.87 9.77
C GLN A 30 -11.42 32.88 9.92
N PHE A 31 -11.56 32.00 10.90
CA PHE A 31 -10.68 30.86 11.10
C PHE A 31 -11.35 29.59 10.58
N LEU A 32 -10.62 28.80 9.81
CA LEU A 32 -11.07 27.57 9.19
C LEU A 32 -10.08 26.45 9.51
N PHE A 33 -10.59 25.37 10.08
CA PHE A 33 -9.88 24.13 10.31
C PHE A 33 -10.48 23.04 9.44
N GLY A 34 -9.63 22.19 8.87
CA GLY A 34 -10.07 20.97 8.22
C GLY A 34 -9.10 19.82 8.42
N ALA A 35 -9.65 18.62 8.42
CA ALA A 35 -8.93 17.36 8.49
C ALA A 35 -9.51 16.37 7.48
N SER A 36 -8.65 15.67 6.77
CA SER A 36 -8.98 14.56 5.88
C SER A 36 -8.15 13.36 6.30
N TYR A 37 -8.81 12.23 6.54
CA TYR A 37 -8.20 10.99 6.96
C TYR A 37 -8.61 9.86 6.03
N PHE A 38 -7.62 9.14 5.51
CA PHE A 38 -7.80 7.95 4.70
C PHE A 38 -7.01 6.81 5.34
N ASN A 39 -7.59 5.63 5.39
CA ASN A 39 -6.91 4.41 5.80
C ASN A 39 -7.46 3.22 5.04
N GLN A 40 -6.59 2.53 4.30
CA GLN A 40 -6.94 1.31 3.59
C GLN A 40 -5.85 0.27 3.84
N LEU A 41 -6.29 -0.96 4.12
CA LEU A 41 -5.44 -2.14 4.24
C LEU A 41 -5.85 -3.13 3.17
N PHE A 42 -4.90 -3.92 2.68
CA PHE A 42 -5.17 -5.08 1.84
C PHE A 42 -4.46 -6.28 2.45
N HIS A 43 -5.20 -7.37 2.58
CA HIS A 43 -4.68 -8.64 3.06
C HIS A 43 -5.66 -9.76 2.70
N ASP A 44 -5.20 -11.00 2.79
CA ASP A 44 -6.08 -12.16 2.74
C ASP A 44 -7.13 -12.10 3.87
N ASN A 45 -8.35 -12.61 3.63
CA ASN A 45 -9.43 -12.63 4.61
C ASN A 45 -9.05 -13.29 5.94
N ASN A 46 -8.16 -14.29 5.90
CA ASN A 46 -7.40 -14.70 7.08
C ASN A 46 -5.96 -14.18 6.97
N ASN A 47 -5.65 -13.17 7.77
CA ASN A 47 -4.32 -12.58 7.85
C ASN A 47 -3.52 -13.08 9.07
N SER A 48 -3.98 -14.13 9.76
CA SER A 48 -3.33 -14.64 10.99
C SER A 48 -2.28 -15.73 10.75
N PHE A 49 -2.04 -16.10 9.49
CA PHE A 49 -1.03 -17.11 9.15
C PHE A 49 0.36 -16.66 9.59
N ASP A 50 1.07 -17.53 10.28
CA ASP A 50 2.47 -17.36 10.65
C ASP A 50 3.29 -18.41 9.90
N THR A 51 4.02 -17.98 8.88
CA THR A 51 4.82 -18.85 8.01
C THR A 51 5.86 -19.63 8.81
N LYS A 52 6.48 -19.01 9.82
CA LYS A 52 7.46 -19.65 10.69
C LYS A 52 6.81 -20.72 11.57
N ALA A 53 5.66 -20.43 12.16
CA ALA A 53 4.91 -21.41 12.96
C ALA A 53 4.39 -22.59 12.12
N MET A 54 4.13 -22.35 10.82
CA MET A 54 3.75 -23.38 9.85
C MET A 54 4.94 -24.21 9.32
N GLY A 55 6.17 -23.94 9.79
CA GLY A 55 7.38 -24.68 9.40
C GLY A 55 8.09 -24.12 8.16
N ILE A 56 7.62 -23.01 7.60
CA ILE A 56 8.26 -22.30 6.49
C ILE A 56 9.11 -21.17 7.08
N PHE A 57 10.35 -21.50 7.44
CA PHE A 57 11.29 -20.50 7.92
C PHE A 57 11.87 -19.71 6.74
N LEU A 58 11.52 -18.42 6.64
CA LEU A 58 11.99 -17.53 5.58
C LEU A 58 13.42 -17.04 5.86
N SER A 59 13.54 -15.92 6.58
CA SER A 59 14.80 -15.31 7.00
C SER A 59 14.61 -14.72 8.39
N PRO A 60 15.66 -14.64 9.24
CA PRO A 60 15.62 -13.85 10.47
C PRO A 60 15.21 -12.39 10.25
N ASP A 61 15.46 -11.85 9.05
CA ASP A 61 15.18 -10.46 8.67
C ASP A 61 13.87 -10.30 7.87
N ALA A 62 13.09 -11.38 7.68
CA ALA A 62 11.76 -11.34 7.09
C ALA A 62 10.70 -11.04 8.17
N THR A 63 10.90 -9.90 8.85
CA THR A 63 10.10 -9.49 10.01
C THR A 63 9.60 -8.07 9.85
N ASN A 64 8.42 -7.78 10.38
CA ASN A 64 7.93 -6.42 10.58
C ASN A 64 8.31 -5.98 12.01
N HIS A 65 9.24 -5.04 12.16
CA HIS A 65 9.72 -4.56 13.47
C HIS A 65 10.15 -5.69 14.44
N GLY A 66 10.81 -6.74 13.90
CA GLY A 66 11.26 -7.91 14.67
C GLY A 66 10.18 -8.95 14.96
N GLN A 67 8.95 -8.76 14.48
CA GLN A 67 7.85 -9.72 14.56
C GLN A 67 7.61 -10.43 13.23
N PRO A 68 7.10 -11.68 13.21
CA PRO A 68 6.70 -12.34 11.96
C PRO A 68 5.73 -11.48 11.15
N ILE A 69 5.93 -11.43 9.83
CA ILE A 69 4.95 -10.84 8.93
C ILE A 69 3.81 -11.85 8.80
N HIS A 70 2.63 -11.49 9.30
CA HIS A 70 1.46 -12.36 9.23
C HIS A 70 0.75 -12.27 7.88
N GLY A 71 0.31 -13.41 7.35
CA GLY A 71 -0.31 -13.53 6.03
C GLY A 71 0.08 -14.83 5.36
N ALA A 72 -0.71 -15.29 4.39
CA ALA A 72 -0.39 -16.53 3.71
C ALA A 72 0.89 -16.37 2.87
N PRO A 73 1.74 -17.41 2.79
CA PRO A 73 2.82 -17.43 1.80
C PRO A 73 2.22 -17.52 0.40
N ASN A 74 2.88 -16.89 -0.58
CA ASN A 74 2.46 -16.99 -1.97
C ASN A 74 2.92 -18.35 -2.53
N ILE A 75 2.02 -19.31 -2.68
CA ILE A 75 2.35 -20.66 -3.17
C ILE A 75 1.73 -20.86 -4.55
N VAL A 76 2.58 -21.20 -5.51
CA VAL A 76 2.21 -21.47 -6.91
C VAL A 76 2.62 -22.90 -7.24
N ILE A 77 1.66 -23.76 -7.56
CA ILE A 77 1.89 -25.13 -8.04
C ILE A 77 1.35 -25.19 -9.47
N ALA A 78 2.20 -24.89 -10.44
CA ALA A 78 1.78 -24.77 -11.82
C ALA A 78 2.97 -24.96 -12.75
N PRO A 79 2.80 -25.68 -13.87
CA PRO A 79 3.85 -25.76 -14.87
C PRO A 79 4.12 -24.40 -15.51
N PRO A 80 5.29 -24.21 -16.18
CA PRO A 80 5.60 -22.95 -16.84
C PRO A 80 4.59 -22.64 -17.95
N SER A 81 3.70 -21.66 -17.71
CA SER A 81 2.74 -21.18 -18.71
C SER A 81 2.68 -19.65 -18.75
N LYS A 82 2.62 -19.07 -19.96
CA LYS A 82 2.37 -17.64 -20.14
C LYS A 82 0.92 -17.36 -19.73
N GLY A 83 0.73 -16.73 -18.56
CA GLY A 83 -0.59 -16.34 -18.07
C GLY A 83 -1.18 -17.22 -16.96
N GLY A 84 -0.41 -18.14 -16.37
CA GLY A 84 -0.83 -18.86 -15.16
C GLY A 84 -1.91 -19.92 -15.37
N SER A 85 -2.28 -20.23 -16.61
CA SER A 85 -3.24 -21.28 -16.93
C SER A 85 -2.59 -22.67 -16.84
N GLY A 86 -3.27 -23.61 -16.17
CA GLY A 86 -2.87 -25.02 -16.11
C GLY A 86 -2.32 -25.53 -14.76
N GLY A 87 -2.40 -24.74 -13.68
CA GLY A 87 -1.96 -25.10 -12.32
C GLY A 87 -3.09 -25.31 -11.31
N PHE A 88 -2.72 -25.57 -10.07
CA PHE A 88 -3.62 -25.45 -8.91
C PHE A 88 -3.92 -23.98 -8.58
N GLU A 89 -5.00 -23.74 -7.85
CA GLU A 89 -5.33 -22.40 -7.35
C GLU A 89 -4.20 -21.87 -6.47
N GLN A 90 -3.72 -20.67 -6.81
CA GLN A 90 -2.67 -19.99 -6.05
C GLN A 90 -3.23 -19.43 -4.74
N ILE A 91 -2.42 -19.42 -3.69
CA ILE A 91 -2.75 -18.79 -2.40
C ILE A 91 -1.78 -17.66 -2.09
N GLY A 92 -2.16 -16.76 -1.18
CA GLY A 92 -1.32 -15.65 -0.72
C GLY A 92 -1.00 -14.65 -1.83
N LEU A 93 -1.95 -14.39 -2.75
CA LEU A 93 -1.76 -13.40 -3.82
C LEU A 93 -1.67 -11.98 -3.27
N THR A 94 -2.46 -11.68 -2.25
CA THR A 94 -2.52 -10.36 -1.62
C THR A 94 -1.51 -10.32 -0.47
N PRO A 95 -0.36 -9.67 -0.65
CA PRO A 95 0.54 -9.45 0.46
C PRO A 95 -0.09 -8.50 1.48
N PRO A 96 0.35 -8.51 2.75
CA PRO A 96 -0.04 -7.50 3.71
C PRO A 96 0.48 -6.13 3.27
N GLU A 97 -0.42 -5.23 2.92
CA GLU A 97 -0.10 -3.88 2.47
C GLU A 97 -1.15 -2.88 2.97
N GLY A 98 -0.78 -1.61 3.02
CA GLY A 98 -1.69 -0.59 3.49
C GLY A 98 -1.13 0.81 3.44
N ARG A 99 -2.06 1.76 3.53
CA ARG A 99 -1.77 3.19 3.55
C ARG A 99 -2.71 3.91 4.50
N SER A 100 -2.15 4.83 5.27
CA SER A 100 -2.88 5.82 6.06
C SER A 100 -2.39 7.22 5.74
N ASP A 101 -3.32 8.10 5.35
CA ASP A 101 -3.06 9.48 5.03
C ASP A 101 -3.84 10.39 5.99
N LEU A 102 -3.18 11.43 6.51
CA LEU A 102 -3.81 12.48 7.30
C LEU A 102 -3.39 13.84 6.76
N THR A 103 -4.34 14.60 6.27
CA THR A 103 -4.12 16.00 5.88
C THR A 103 -4.87 16.92 6.82
N LEU A 104 -4.14 17.80 7.52
CA LEU A 104 -4.71 18.88 8.30
C LEU A 104 -4.51 20.20 7.55
N HIS A 105 -5.48 21.10 7.63
CA HIS A 105 -5.30 22.48 7.20
C HIS A 105 -5.87 23.46 8.21
N PHE A 106 -5.18 24.59 8.32
CA PHE A 106 -5.56 25.73 9.14
C PHE A 106 -5.46 26.95 8.24
N THR A 107 -6.56 27.70 8.12
CA THR A 107 -6.61 28.93 7.34
C THR A 107 -7.17 30.02 8.23
N ASP A 108 -6.47 31.15 8.29
CA ASP A 108 -6.95 32.34 8.98
C ASP A 108 -7.04 33.50 8.01
N ILE A 109 -8.16 34.21 8.04
CA ILE A 109 -8.39 35.40 7.22
C ILE A 109 -8.86 36.53 8.13
N LEU A 110 -8.06 37.59 8.18
CA LEU A 110 -8.36 38.81 8.91
C LEU A 110 -8.74 39.92 7.93
N SER A 111 -9.91 40.51 8.11
CA SER A 111 -10.39 41.64 7.32
C SER A 111 -10.37 42.92 8.16
N TYR A 112 -9.85 43.99 7.58
CA TYR A 112 -9.76 45.31 8.19
C TYR A 112 -10.36 46.37 7.28
N SER A 113 -11.40 47.05 7.76
CA SER A 113 -12.08 48.11 7.02
C SER A 113 -11.76 49.48 7.63
N VAL A 114 -11.14 50.35 6.85
CA VAL A 114 -10.80 51.71 7.27
C VAL A 114 -10.95 52.72 6.14
N GLY A 115 -11.80 53.73 6.35
CA GLY A 115 -12.06 54.75 5.35
C GLY A 115 -12.60 54.15 4.05
N LYS A 116 -11.84 54.33 2.96
CA LYS A 116 -12.14 53.75 1.64
C LYS A 116 -11.46 52.41 1.37
N HIS A 117 -10.68 51.88 2.32
CA HIS A 117 -9.89 50.67 2.15
C HIS A 117 -10.52 49.49 2.89
N GLN A 118 -10.42 48.32 2.27
CA GLN A 118 -10.72 47.03 2.88
C GLN A 118 -9.55 46.09 2.64
N PHE A 119 -8.73 45.94 3.67
CA PHE A 119 -7.61 45.02 3.66
C PHE A 119 -8.06 43.60 4.01
N ARG A 120 -7.48 42.61 3.35
CA ARG A 120 -7.56 41.20 3.71
C ARG A 120 -6.16 40.63 3.85
N TYR A 121 -5.91 40.03 5.00
CA TYR A 121 -4.71 39.28 5.31
C TYR A 121 -5.12 37.82 5.44
N GLY A 122 -4.49 36.94 4.68
CA GLY A 122 -4.76 35.52 4.77
C GLY A 122 -3.48 34.74 4.97
N ALA A 123 -3.56 33.70 5.80
CA ALA A 123 -2.51 32.72 5.98
C ALA A 123 -3.10 31.31 6.00
N GLU A 124 -2.38 30.36 5.44
CA GLU A 124 -2.74 28.95 5.42
C GLU A 124 -1.52 28.11 5.80
N TYR A 125 -1.76 27.11 6.65
CA TYR A 125 -0.85 26.02 6.94
C TYR A 125 -1.53 24.69 6.62
N ARG A 126 -0.88 23.85 5.81
CA ARG A 126 -1.29 22.46 5.58
C ARG A 126 -0.20 21.50 6.04
N HIS A 127 -0.61 20.46 6.73
CA HIS A 127 0.25 19.37 7.16
C HIS A 127 -0.28 18.04 6.62
N GLY A 128 0.49 17.42 5.74
CA GLY A 128 0.23 16.07 5.25
C GLY A 128 1.11 15.05 5.95
N LYS A 129 0.53 13.95 6.42
CA LYS A 129 1.21 12.75 6.87
C LYS A 129 0.76 11.59 5.99
N LEU A 130 1.70 10.77 5.56
CA LEU A 130 1.44 9.50 4.88
C LEU A 130 2.28 8.44 5.57
N ASN A 131 1.63 7.35 5.94
CA ASN A 131 2.27 6.10 6.30
C ASN A 131 1.82 5.03 5.31
N GLU A 132 2.77 4.38 4.65
CA GLU A 132 2.49 3.32 3.69
C GLU A 132 3.45 2.16 3.91
N PHE A 133 2.94 0.94 3.94
CA PHE A 133 3.75 -0.26 4.01
C PHE A 133 3.35 -1.24 2.90
N TYR A 134 4.34 -1.98 2.42
CA TYR A 134 4.15 -2.91 1.30
C TYR A 134 4.98 -4.19 1.50
N HIS A 135 4.47 -5.16 2.25
CA HIS A 135 5.19 -6.41 2.55
C HIS A 135 5.12 -7.44 1.42
N ARG A 136 5.25 -7.01 0.17
CA ARG A 136 5.26 -7.91 -0.98
C ARG A 136 6.44 -8.87 -0.89
N ARG A 137 6.15 -10.17 -0.97
CA ARG A 137 7.11 -11.27 -0.76
C ARG A 137 7.70 -11.32 0.66
N GLY A 138 7.19 -10.55 1.61
CA GLY A 138 7.57 -10.63 3.02
C GLY A 138 7.12 -11.94 3.68
N THR A 139 6.02 -12.52 3.21
CA THR A 139 5.55 -13.88 3.56
C THR A 139 6.16 -14.97 2.67
N GLY A 140 7.03 -14.59 1.72
CA GLY A 140 7.66 -15.46 0.75
C GLY A 140 6.78 -15.77 -0.48
N LYS A 141 7.45 -15.98 -1.61
CA LYS A 141 6.90 -16.55 -2.84
C LYS A 141 7.60 -17.87 -3.11
N PHE A 142 6.83 -18.93 -3.28
CA PHE A 142 7.28 -20.28 -3.56
C PHE A 142 6.60 -20.79 -4.82
N VAL A 143 7.40 -21.20 -5.79
CA VAL A 143 6.93 -21.69 -7.07
C VAL A 143 7.42 -23.11 -7.26
N PHE A 144 6.50 -23.99 -7.66
CA PHE A 144 6.75 -25.39 -7.98
C PHE A 144 6.24 -25.63 -9.40
N ASP A 145 7.16 -25.90 -10.33
CA ASP A 145 6.88 -25.89 -11.78
C ASP A 145 7.23 -27.21 -12.49
N GLY A 146 7.85 -28.15 -11.78
CA GLY A 146 8.22 -29.47 -12.26
C GLY A 146 9.64 -29.54 -12.83
N SER A 147 10.45 -28.48 -12.69
CA SER A 147 11.78 -28.40 -13.29
C SER A 147 12.94 -28.74 -12.33
N PHE A 148 12.69 -28.91 -11.03
CA PHE A 148 13.76 -29.03 -10.03
C PHE A 148 14.01 -30.44 -9.50
N GLY A 149 12.97 -31.26 -9.33
CA GLY A 149 13.17 -32.60 -8.79
C GLY A 149 13.78 -33.62 -9.77
N PRO A 150 14.13 -34.84 -9.30
CA PRO A 150 14.73 -35.89 -10.13
C PRO A 150 13.88 -36.29 -11.34
N TRP A 151 12.55 -36.10 -11.28
CA TRP A 151 11.60 -36.33 -12.38
C TRP A 151 11.67 -35.31 -13.53
N ALA A 152 12.37 -34.18 -13.34
CA ALA A 152 12.47 -33.14 -14.37
C ALA A 152 13.09 -33.70 -15.66
N ASN A 153 14.14 -34.52 -15.50
CA ASN A 153 14.90 -35.12 -16.60
C ASN A 153 14.86 -36.67 -16.62
N ASP A 154 14.05 -37.30 -15.76
CA ASP A 154 13.94 -38.77 -15.73
C ASP A 154 13.16 -39.27 -16.97
N PRO A 155 13.77 -40.15 -17.79
CA PRO A 155 13.09 -40.76 -18.94
C PRO A 155 11.82 -41.54 -18.59
N VAL A 156 11.71 -42.04 -17.37
CA VAL A 156 10.53 -42.79 -16.88
C VAL A 156 9.36 -41.86 -16.64
N THR A 157 9.60 -40.64 -16.15
CA THR A 157 8.57 -39.60 -15.93
C THR A 157 8.44 -38.67 -17.13
N ALA A 158 9.05 -38.99 -18.28
CA ALA A 158 8.96 -38.19 -19.51
C ALA A 158 7.54 -38.18 -20.10
N THR A 159 6.72 -39.20 -19.79
CA THR A 159 5.31 -39.29 -20.20
C THR A 159 4.35 -38.62 -19.24
N GLU A 160 4.81 -38.22 -18.04
CA GLU A 160 3.97 -37.58 -17.04
C GLU A 160 3.60 -36.16 -17.43
N GLY A 161 2.36 -35.77 -17.08
CA GLY A 161 1.87 -34.42 -17.31
C GLY A 161 2.71 -33.37 -16.56
N PRO A 162 2.87 -32.16 -17.11
CA PRO A 162 3.69 -31.12 -16.50
C PRO A 162 3.14 -30.65 -15.15
N LEU A 163 1.82 -30.74 -14.92
CA LEU A 163 1.20 -30.49 -13.62
C LEU A 163 1.57 -31.55 -12.56
N THR A 164 1.72 -32.81 -12.95
CA THR A 164 2.15 -33.88 -12.04
C THR A 164 3.56 -33.62 -11.54
N LYS A 165 4.45 -33.15 -12.43
CA LYS A 165 5.81 -32.76 -12.06
C LYS A 165 5.83 -31.55 -11.11
N ALA A 166 5.00 -30.54 -11.37
CA ALA A 166 4.83 -29.39 -10.46
C ALA A 166 4.30 -29.80 -9.07
N LEU A 167 3.38 -30.76 -9.01
CA LEU A 167 2.91 -31.32 -7.74
C LEU A 167 4.00 -32.12 -7.03
N ALA A 168 4.82 -32.87 -7.77
CA ALA A 168 5.96 -33.59 -7.21
C ALA A 168 7.00 -32.63 -6.60
N ASP A 169 7.30 -31.52 -7.28
CA ASP A 169 8.13 -30.42 -6.75
C ASP A 169 7.56 -29.91 -5.42
N PHE A 170 6.25 -29.65 -5.34
CA PHE A 170 5.60 -29.21 -4.11
C PHE A 170 5.72 -30.22 -2.97
N LEU A 171 5.47 -31.51 -3.25
CA LEU A 171 5.53 -32.57 -2.24
C LEU A 171 6.96 -32.84 -1.74
N ALA A 172 7.97 -32.60 -2.58
CA ALA A 172 9.38 -32.73 -2.22
C ALA A 172 9.99 -31.46 -1.62
N GLY A 173 9.33 -30.31 -1.77
CA GLY A 173 9.87 -29.00 -1.36
C GLY A 173 10.91 -28.44 -2.33
N ASP A 174 10.94 -28.94 -3.57
CA ASP A 174 11.88 -28.53 -4.62
C ASP A 174 11.39 -27.24 -5.29
N VAL A 175 11.80 -26.10 -4.73
CA VAL A 175 11.37 -24.77 -5.17
C VAL A 175 12.09 -24.30 -6.43
N SER A 176 11.35 -23.65 -7.33
CA SER A 176 11.88 -23.13 -8.58
C SER A 176 12.80 -21.92 -8.38
N SER A 177 14.00 -21.98 -8.97
CA SER A 177 15.04 -20.94 -8.93
C SER A 177 15.25 -20.19 -10.26
N CYS A 178 14.42 -20.44 -11.29
CA CYS A 178 14.53 -19.79 -12.62
C CYS A 178 15.90 -19.98 -13.33
N SER A 179 16.53 -21.14 -13.25
CA SER A 179 17.89 -21.31 -13.76
C SER A 179 18.01 -21.70 -15.26
N ASP A 180 16.92 -21.80 -16.02
CA ASP A 180 16.96 -22.19 -17.44
C ASP A 180 16.36 -21.16 -18.42
N ALA A 181 16.64 -21.34 -19.72
CA ALA A 181 16.24 -20.42 -20.79
C ALA A 181 14.73 -20.38 -21.09
N LEU A 182 13.95 -21.37 -20.64
CA LEU A 182 12.49 -21.41 -20.80
C LEU A 182 11.81 -20.40 -19.85
N HIS A 183 12.45 -20.15 -18.70
CA HIS A 183 11.97 -19.28 -17.63
C HIS A 183 12.16 -17.76 -17.87
N ILE A 184 13.12 -17.37 -18.72
CA ILE A 184 13.49 -15.95 -18.97
C ILE A 184 12.32 -15.12 -19.52
N ASN A 185 11.30 -15.77 -20.11
CA ASN A 185 10.14 -15.10 -20.70
C ASN A 185 8.82 -15.29 -19.93
N ASN A 186 8.86 -15.82 -18.69
CA ASN A 186 7.65 -16.11 -17.90
C ASN A 186 7.78 -15.70 -16.42
N GLY A 187 7.62 -14.40 -16.12
CA GLY A 187 7.79 -13.86 -14.76
C GLY A 187 6.69 -14.25 -13.75
N PHE A 188 5.62 -14.94 -14.17
CA PHE A 188 4.50 -15.30 -13.30
C PHE A 188 4.79 -16.60 -12.52
N THR A 189 5.03 -17.71 -13.24
CA THR A 189 5.34 -19.05 -12.70
C THR A 189 6.85 -19.32 -12.57
N CYS A 190 7.62 -18.28 -12.25
CA CYS A 190 9.04 -18.44 -12.06
C CYS A 190 9.53 -17.74 -10.79
N GLY A 191 10.43 -18.41 -10.08
CA GLY A 191 11.34 -17.77 -9.14
C GLY A 191 10.72 -17.62 -7.78
N SER A 192 11.17 -18.49 -6.88
CA SER A 192 10.89 -18.36 -5.46
C SER A 192 11.73 -17.21 -4.91
N THR A 193 11.09 -16.30 -4.19
CA THR A 193 11.73 -15.07 -3.70
C THR A 193 11.19 -14.70 -2.34
N ILE A 194 12.05 -14.12 -1.52
CA ILE A 194 11.68 -13.50 -0.26
C ILE A 194 12.13 -12.04 -0.30
N ALA A 195 11.33 -11.14 0.26
CA ALA A 195 11.75 -9.78 0.56
C ALA A 195 12.11 -9.69 2.05
N VAL A 196 13.22 -9.05 2.35
CA VAL A 196 13.72 -8.84 3.72
C VAL A 196 13.92 -7.36 3.97
N GLY A 197 13.86 -6.96 5.23
CA GLY A 197 13.92 -5.56 5.65
C GLY A 197 12.54 -4.94 5.84
N ASP A 198 12.53 -3.62 6.02
CA ASP A 198 11.35 -2.83 6.35
C ASP A 198 10.86 -2.02 5.13
N PRO A 199 9.78 -2.46 4.44
CA PRO A 199 9.19 -1.73 3.32
C PRO A 199 8.11 -0.74 3.78
N GLU A 200 8.27 -0.10 4.94
CA GLU A 200 7.42 0.98 5.43
C GLU A 200 8.01 2.36 5.07
N ARG A 201 7.13 3.28 4.67
CA ARG A 201 7.46 4.62 4.20
C ARG A 201 6.63 5.66 4.95
N PHE A 202 7.34 6.53 5.64
CA PHE A 202 6.78 7.70 6.32
C PHE A 202 7.09 8.98 5.55
N VAL A 203 6.06 9.75 5.21
CA VAL A 203 6.20 11.05 4.54
C VAL A 203 5.48 12.13 5.32
N HIS A 204 6.18 13.23 5.56
CA HIS A 204 5.63 14.42 6.20
C HIS A 204 5.85 15.63 5.29
N VAL A 205 4.78 16.36 5.00
CA VAL A 205 4.83 17.56 4.17
C VAL A 205 4.18 18.72 4.91
N ASN A 206 4.86 19.86 4.90
CA ASN A 206 4.33 21.12 5.40
C ASN A 206 4.23 22.09 4.22
N ALA A 207 3.06 22.68 4.01
CA ALA A 207 2.84 23.73 3.03
C ALA A 207 2.32 24.98 3.73
N PHE A 208 2.81 26.14 3.27
CA PHE A 208 2.48 27.44 3.83
C PHE A 208 2.09 28.37 2.68
N ASN A 209 1.06 29.19 2.90
CA ASN A 209 0.66 30.26 1.97
C ASN A 209 0.28 31.50 2.79
N ALA A 210 0.62 32.68 2.29
CA ALA A 210 0.17 33.93 2.87
C ALA A 210 -0.06 34.98 1.78
N TYR A 211 -1.04 35.86 2.00
CA TYR A 211 -1.35 36.96 1.10
C TYR A 211 -1.79 38.22 1.84
N ILE A 212 -1.63 39.36 1.16
CA ILE A 212 -2.23 40.64 1.50
C ILE A 212 -2.96 41.18 0.28
N GLN A 213 -4.18 41.66 0.48
CA GLN A 213 -5.01 42.28 -0.54
C GLN A 213 -5.62 43.57 0.00
N ASP A 214 -5.78 44.57 -0.86
CA ASP A 214 -6.53 45.79 -0.59
C ASP A 214 -7.61 45.97 -1.66
N SER A 215 -8.82 46.29 -1.23
CA SER A 215 -9.91 46.77 -2.09
C SER A 215 -10.18 48.22 -1.73
N TRP A 216 -10.02 49.10 -2.71
CA TRP A 216 -10.12 50.54 -2.52
C TRP A 216 -11.31 51.14 -3.25
N GLN A 217 -12.20 51.77 -2.48
CA GLN A 217 -13.39 52.41 -2.99
C GLN A 217 -13.09 53.71 -3.74
N LEU A 218 -13.09 53.65 -5.07
CA LEU A 218 -12.88 54.80 -5.96
C LEU A 218 -14.02 55.83 -5.83
N THR A 219 -15.28 55.36 -5.84
CA THR A 219 -16.48 56.21 -5.71
C THR A 219 -17.50 55.56 -4.77
N LYS A 220 -18.51 56.30 -4.30
CA LYS A 220 -19.58 55.77 -3.41
C LYS A 220 -20.36 54.58 -4.00
N ARG A 221 -20.16 54.26 -5.29
CA ARG A 221 -20.83 53.17 -6.02
C ARG A 221 -19.86 52.20 -6.72
N LEU A 222 -18.56 52.45 -6.64
CA LEU A 222 -17.54 51.63 -7.31
C LEU A 222 -16.41 51.33 -6.33
N ASN A 223 -16.26 50.05 -6.02
CA ASN A 223 -15.14 49.47 -5.28
C ASN A 223 -14.04 48.99 -6.22
#